data_AF-A0A947NT57-F1
#
_entry.id   AF-A0A947NT57-F1
#
_cell.length_a   1.000
_cell.length_b   1.000
_cell.length_c   1.000
_cell.angle_alpha   90.00
_cell.angle_beta   90.00
_cell.angle_gamma   90.00
#
_symmetry.space_group_name_H-M   'P 1'
#
loop_
_entity.id
_entity.type
_entity.pdbx_description
1 polymer ?
#
loop_
_entity_poly.entity_id
_entity_poly.type
_entity_poly.pdbx_seq_one_letter_code
_entity_poly.pdbx_strand_id
1 'polypeptide(L)'
;MNRYLLAGTAIAALATPLAAQTTIDSRRTDPIRTSELKSGAGDSVKVTDKGSVERTSGAAITLDSNHNVVNEGKIVVTNAEGGSGITVAGDRTGNITNSGTITVDETYTPTDSD
;
A
#
# COMPACT_ATOMS: atom_id res chain seq x y z
N MET A 1 25.67 44.35 35.30
CA MET A 1 24.40 43.87 35.86
C MET A 1 23.54 43.33 34.72
N ASN A 2 23.33 42.01 34.77
CA ASN A 2 22.36 41.09 34.17
C ASN A 2 21.93 41.21 32.69
N ARG A 3 22.39 40.21 31.92
CA ARG A 3 21.98 39.80 30.57
C ARG A 3 20.64 39.06 30.65
N TYR A 4 19.73 39.25 29.69
CA TYR A 4 18.65 38.28 29.43
C TYR A 4 18.44 38.11 27.92
N LEU A 5 18.92 36.97 27.41
CA LEU A 5 18.65 36.47 26.06
C LEU A 5 17.46 35.50 26.17
N LEU A 6 16.34 35.80 25.53
CA LEU A 6 15.21 34.87 25.42
C LEU A 6 15.06 34.42 23.96
N ALA A 7 16.02 33.61 23.51
CA ALA A 7 15.87 32.84 22.29
C ALA A 7 15.07 31.57 22.63
N GLY A 8 13.83 31.48 22.14
CA GLY A 8 12.93 30.39 22.47
C GLY A 8 12.01 30.01 21.32
N THR A 9 12.58 29.69 20.15
CA THR A 9 11.81 29.05 19.07
C THR A 9 11.64 27.57 19.43
N ALA A 10 10.53 27.22 20.09
CA ALA A 10 10.16 25.84 20.29
C ALA A 10 9.67 25.25 18.96
N ILE A 11 10.56 24.55 18.24
CA ILE A 11 10.15 23.66 17.15
C ILE A 11 9.52 22.43 17.82
N ALA A 12 8.19 22.42 17.90
CA ALA A 12 7.45 21.23 18.28
C ALA A 12 7.61 20.20 17.16
N ALA A 13 8.48 19.21 17.37
CA ALA A 13 8.54 18.03 16.51
C ALA A 13 7.24 17.23 16.73
N LEU A 14 6.30 17.33 15.79
CA LEU A 14 5.14 16.46 15.72
C LEU A 14 5.63 15.06 15.35
N ALA A 15 5.98 14.26 16.35
CA ALA A 15 6.21 12.83 16.16
C ALA A 15 4.86 12.17 15.84
N THR A 16 4.60 11.89 14.56
CA THR A 16 3.47 11.05 14.17
C THR A 16 3.73 9.65 14.72
N PRO A 17 2.77 9.02 15.43
CA PRO A 17 2.94 7.66 15.90
C PRO A 17 3.19 6.73 14.70
N LEU A 18 4.30 6.00 14.74
CA LEU A 18 4.57 4.90 13.82
C LEU A 18 3.61 3.77 14.21
N ALA A 19 2.39 3.80 13.66
CA ALA A 19 1.46 2.69 13.81
C ALA A 19 2.14 1.43 13.27
N ALA A 20 2.14 0.36 14.07
CA ALA A 20 2.71 -0.92 13.67
C ALA A 20 1.93 -1.45 12.47
N GLN A 21 2.52 -1.38 11.27
CA GLN A 21 1.90 -1.83 10.03
C GLN A 21 2.39 -3.23 9.64
N THR A 22 1.52 -4.01 9.00
CA THR A 22 1.85 -5.31 8.44
C THR A 22 2.84 -5.12 7.30
N THR A 23 4.02 -5.73 7.43
CA THR A 23 5.09 -5.59 6.45
C THR A 23 5.12 -6.83 5.56
N ILE A 24 5.22 -6.61 4.25
CA ILE A 24 5.40 -7.64 3.24
C ILE A 24 6.80 -7.47 2.66
N ASP A 25 7.73 -8.32 3.09
CA ASP A 25 9.15 -8.29 2.70
C ASP A 25 9.55 -9.41 1.73
N SER A 26 8.61 -10.30 1.42
CA SER A 26 8.80 -11.42 0.49
C SER A 26 7.62 -11.53 -0.48
N ARG A 27 7.73 -12.44 -1.45
CA ARG A 27 6.71 -12.68 -2.47
C ARG A 27 5.44 -13.27 -1.85
N ARG A 28 4.31 -12.64 -2.15
CA ARG A 28 2.97 -13.08 -1.74
C ARG A 28 2.05 -13.21 -2.94
N THR A 29 1.23 -14.26 -2.95
CA THR A 29 0.25 -14.52 -4.03
C THR A 29 -1.19 -14.41 -3.56
N ASP A 30 -1.43 -14.33 -2.25
CA ASP A 30 -2.76 -14.14 -1.70
C ASP A 30 -3.18 -12.66 -1.77
N PRO A 31 -4.47 -12.38 -2.03
CA PRO A 31 -4.97 -11.02 -1.96
C PRO A 31 -4.81 -10.46 -0.54
N ILE A 32 -4.56 -9.16 -0.45
CA ILE A 32 -4.43 -8.46 0.83
C ILE A 32 -5.66 -7.58 1.03
N ARG A 33 -6.37 -7.76 2.14
CA ARG A 33 -7.46 -6.88 2.57
C ARG A 33 -7.07 -6.19 3.86
N THR A 34 -7.07 -4.86 3.87
CA THR A 34 -6.64 -4.09 5.04
C THR A 34 -7.46 -4.39 6.30
N SER A 35 -8.73 -4.75 6.18
CA SER A 35 -9.60 -5.10 7.31
C SER A 35 -9.31 -6.49 7.90
N GLU A 36 -8.79 -7.42 7.10
CA GLU A 36 -8.55 -8.81 7.49
C GLU A 36 -7.16 -9.02 8.12
N LEU A 37 -6.28 -8.03 8.00
CA LEU A 37 -4.96 -8.04 8.62
C LEU A 37 -5.06 -8.14 10.15
N LYS A 38 -4.01 -8.71 10.77
CA LYS A 38 -3.97 -9.02 12.21
C LYS A 38 -5.21 -9.76 12.70
N SER A 39 -5.58 -10.84 12.01
CA SER A 39 -6.73 -11.69 12.35
C SER A 39 -8.06 -10.93 12.40
N GLY A 40 -8.26 -9.98 11.48
CA GLY A 40 -9.49 -9.19 11.38
C GLY A 40 -9.55 -7.94 12.27
N ALA A 41 -8.48 -7.61 12.99
CA ALA A 41 -8.39 -6.32 13.70
C ALA A 41 -8.24 -5.14 12.73
N GLY A 42 -7.81 -5.42 11.50
CA GLY A 42 -7.43 -4.44 10.51
C GLY A 42 -6.04 -3.88 10.78
N ASP A 43 -5.33 -3.55 9.71
CA ASP A 43 -4.01 -2.96 9.83
C ASP A 43 -3.62 -2.17 8.58
N SER A 44 -2.64 -1.28 8.74
CA SER A 44 -1.97 -0.70 7.58
C SER A 44 -1.03 -1.74 6.98
N VAL A 45 -0.81 -1.68 5.67
CA VAL A 45 0.11 -2.57 4.96
C VAL A 45 1.25 -1.80 4.33
N LYS A 46 2.46 -2.31 4.45
CA LYS A 46 3.64 -1.84 3.73
C LYS A 46 4.28 -2.99 2.96
N VAL A 47 4.29 -2.88 1.63
CA VAL A 47 5.13 -3.70 0.76
C VAL A 47 6.50 -3.05 0.71
N THR A 48 7.54 -3.71 1.21
CA THR A 48 8.90 -3.16 1.22
C THR A 48 9.54 -3.27 -0.16
N ASP A 49 10.69 -2.61 -0.35
CA ASP A 49 11.54 -2.72 -1.55
C ASP A 49 11.84 -4.16 -1.99
N LYS A 50 11.88 -5.10 -1.04
CA LYS A 50 12.15 -6.54 -1.28
C LYS A 50 10.88 -7.37 -1.46
N GLY A 51 9.73 -6.84 -1.04
CA GLY A 51 8.45 -7.53 -1.12
C GLY A 51 7.83 -7.48 -2.51
N SER A 52 7.02 -8.50 -2.82
CA SER A 52 6.14 -8.46 -3.98
C SER A 52 4.76 -9.04 -3.69
N VAL A 53 3.75 -8.50 -4.36
CA VAL A 53 2.39 -9.07 -4.40
C VAL A 53 2.06 -9.40 -5.84
N GLU A 54 2.00 -10.70 -6.16
CA GLU A 54 1.83 -11.20 -7.52
C GLU A 54 0.53 -11.97 -7.65
N ARG A 55 -0.36 -11.50 -8.52
CA ARG A 55 -1.70 -12.06 -8.72
C ARG A 55 -1.96 -12.38 -10.17
N THR A 56 -2.81 -13.38 -10.38
CA THR A 56 -3.36 -13.75 -11.69
C THR A 56 -4.88 -13.62 -11.74
N SER A 57 -5.48 -12.98 -10.73
CA SER A 57 -6.92 -12.68 -10.69
C SER A 57 -7.24 -11.60 -9.66
N GLY A 58 -8.23 -10.77 -9.97
CA GLY A 58 -8.79 -9.76 -9.06
C GLY A 58 -7.78 -8.69 -8.61
N ALA A 59 -8.05 -8.09 -7.45
CA ALA A 59 -7.19 -7.08 -6.86
C ALA A 59 -6.03 -7.69 -6.05
N ALA A 60 -4.84 -7.10 -6.14
CA ALA A 60 -3.71 -7.50 -5.29
C ALA A 60 -3.84 -6.95 -3.87
N ILE A 61 -4.18 -5.67 -3.71
CA ILE A 61 -4.48 -5.06 -2.42
C ILE A 61 -5.86 -4.42 -2.49
N THR A 62 -6.70 -4.69 -1.50
CA THR A 62 -7.99 -4.04 -1.29
C THR A 62 -7.94 -3.21 0.00
N LEU A 63 -8.09 -1.90 -0.16
CA LEU A 63 -8.26 -0.95 0.94
C LEU A 63 -9.75 -0.88 1.29
N ASP A 64 -10.16 -1.69 2.24
CA ASP A 64 -11.52 -1.88 2.75
C ASP A 64 -11.67 -1.48 4.23
N SER A 65 -10.70 -0.72 4.76
CA SER A 65 -10.70 -0.10 6.07
C SER A 65 -10.04 1.28 6.00
N ASN A 66 -9.98 2.03 7.10
CA ASN A 66 -9.34 3.36 7.12
C ASN A 66 -7.82 3.29 7.36
N HIS A 67 -7.22 2.13 7.15
CA HIS A 67 -5.79 1.91 7.28
C HIS A 67 -5.04 2.25 5.99
N ASN A 68 -3.76 2.55 6.12
CA ASN A 68 -2.93 3.01 5.01
C ASN A 68 -2.34 1.84 4.21
N VAL A 69 -2.07 2.08 2.93
CA VAL A 69 -1.34 1.18 2.05
C VAL A 69 -0.08 1.89 1.55
N VAL A 70 1.09 1.30 1.79
CA VAL A 70 2.38 1.79 1.30
C VAL A 70 3.00 0.75 0.39
N ASN A 71 3.31 1.10 -0.85
CA ASN A 71 4.04 0.25 -1.78
C ASN A 71 5.42 0.84 -2.10
N GLU A 72 6.48 0.20 -1.61
CA GLU A 72 7.88 0.48 -1.97
C GLU A 72 8.47 -0.63 -2.86
N GLY A 73 7.77 -1.77 -2.98
CA GLY A 73 8.21 -2.95 -3.73
C GLY A 73 7.49 -3.11 -5.07
N LYS A 74 7.07 -4.35 -5.35
CA LYS A 74 6.41 -4.71 -6.61
C LYS A 74 5.00 -5.24 -6.38
N ILE A 75 4.01 -4.64 -7.05
CA ILE A 75 2.67 -5.20 -7.17
C ILE A 75 2.50 -5.60 -8.63
N VAL A 76 2.21 -6.86 -8.91
CA VAL A 76 2.05 -7.37 -10.27
C VAL A 76 0.74 -8.13 -10.35
N VAL A 77 -0.08 -7.78 -11.33
CA VAL A 77 -1.33 -8.45 -11.64
C VAL A 77 -1.27 -8.80 -13.12
N THR A 78 -1.14 -10.07 -13.46
CA THR A 78 -0.99 -10.52 -14.85
C THR A 78 -2.11 -11.47 -15.26
N ASN A 79 -2.61 -11.29 -16.48
CA ASN A 79 -3.63 -12.16 -17.07
C ASN A 79 -4.87 -12.34 -16.17
N ALA A 80 -5.35 -11.23 -15.62
CA ALA A 80 -6.45 -11.20 -14.66
C ALA A 80 -7.60 -10.37 -15.20
N GLU A 81 -8.72 -11.01 -15.51
CA GLU A 81 -9.98 -10.32 -15.85
C GLU A 81 -10.38 -9.38 -14.69
N GLY A 82 -10.47 -8.08 -14.96
CA GLY A 82 -10.71 -7.06 -13.93
C GLY A 82 -9.55 -6.90 -12.93
N GLY A 83 -8.32 -7.20 -13.37
CA GLY A 83 -7.11 -7.08 -12.57
C GLY A 83 -6.89 -5.66 -12.06
N SER A 84 -6.54 -5.54 -10.78
CA SER A 84 -6.26 -4.24 -10.15
C SER A 84 -5.09 -4.34 -9.19
N GLY A 85 -4.14 -3.41 -9.24
CA GLY A 85 -3.04 -3.38 -8.28
C GLY A 85 -3.53 -3.07 -6.86
N ILE A 86 -4.10 -1.89 -6.67
CA ILE A 86 -4.69 -1.46 -5.40
C ILE A 86 -6.10 -0.94 -5.67
N THR A 87 -7.09 -1.52 -5.01
CA THR A 87 -8.51 -1.11 -5.12
C THR A 87 -8.98 -0.54 -3.79
N VAL A 88 -9.69 0.58 -3.83
CA VAL A 88 -10.36 1.15 -2.64
C VAL A 88 -11.83 0.75 -2.66
N ALA A 89 -12.30 0.13 -1.58
CA ALA A 89 -13.67 -0.37 -1.47
C ALA A 89 -14.55 0.59 -0.66
N GLY A 90 -15.30 1.46 -1.34
CA GLY A 90 -16.19 2.46 -0.74
C GLY A 90 -15.46 3.71 -0.25
N ASP A 91 -16.15 4.52 0.56
CA ASP A 91 -15.59 5.77 1.08
C ASP A 91 -14.57 5.49 2.18
N ARG A 92 -13.28 5.70 1.90
CA ARG A 92 -12.17 5.43 2.81
C ARG A 92 -11.30 6.66 3.02
N THR A 93 -10.74 6.78 4.22
CA THR A 93 -9.80 7.85 4.59
C THR A 93 -8.35 7.37 4.65
N GLY A 94 -8.09 6.09 4.35
CA GLY A 94 -6.74 5.53 4.33
C GLY A 94 -5.92 6.10 3.18
N ASN A 95 -4.64 6.39 3.43
CA ASN A 95 -3.73 6.90 2.42
C ASN A 95 -3.15 5.75 1.58
N ILE A 96 -3.00 5.97 0.28
CA ILE A 96 -2.23 5.10 -0.61
C ILE A 96 -0.97 5.84 -1.03
N THR A 97 0.19 5.34 -0.63
CA THR A 97 1.50 5.86 -1.02
C THR A 97 2.20 4.83 -1.90
N ASN A 98 2.51 5.19 -3.15
CA ASN A 98 3.26 4.34 -4.06
C ASN A 98 4.60 4.98 -4.44
N SER A 99 5.69 4.36 -3.99
CA SER A 99 7.07 4.67 -4.39
C SER A 99 7.70 3.55 -5.22
N GLY A 100 7.11 2.34 -5.18
CA GLY A 100 7.51 1.18 -5.95
C GLY A 100 6.78 1.05 -7.30
N THR A 101 6.73 -0.16 -7.84
CA THR A 101 6.09 -0.45 -9.13
C THR A 101 4.75 -1.15 -8.96
N ILE A 102 3.75 -0.74 -9.74
CA ILE A 102 2.50 -1.45 -9.94
C ILE A 102 2.40 -1.81 -11.42
N THR A 103 2.34 -3.10 -11.72
CA THR A 103 2.16 -3.63 -13.07
C THR A 103 0.83 -4.33 -13.13
N VAL A 104 -0.04 -3.89 -14.04
CA VAL A 104 -1.26 -4.59 -14.41
C VAL A 104 -1.13 -4.89 -15.90
N ASP A 105 -1.11 -6.17 -16.25
CA ASP A 105 -0.83 -6.64 -17.60
C ASP A 105 -1.81 -7.74 -18.01
N GLU A 106 -2.20 -7.75 -19.27
CA GLU A 106 -3.12 -8.73 -19.85
C GLU A 106 -2.50 -9.29 -21.14
N THR A 107 -2.60 -10.61 -21.33
CA THR A 107 -2.11 -11.23 -22.55
C THR A 107 -3.09 -10.99 -23.68
N TYR A 108 -2.67 -10.29 -24.73
CA TYR A 108 -3.47 -10.06 -25.93
C TYR A 108 -2.95 -10.87 -27.12
N THR A 109 -3.83 -11.69 -27.71
CA THR A 109 -3.57 -12.41 -28.96
C THR A 109 -4.49 -11.86 -30.05
N PRO A 110 -3.99 -11.06 -31.03
CA PRO A 110 -4.82 -10.54 -32.11
C PRO A 110 -5.34 -11.68 -32.99
N THR A 111 -6.62 -11.61 -33.37
CA THR A 111 -7.20 -12.49 -34.39
C THR A 111 -7.37 -11.68 -35.67
N ASP A 112 -6.68 -12.08 -36.73
CA ASP A 112 -6.80 -11.50 -38.07
C ASP A 112 -7.78 -12.36 -38.88
N SER A 113 -8.81 -11.75 -39.45
CA SER A 113 -9.80 -12.42 -40.31
C SER A 113 -9.92 -11.63 -41.60
N ASP A 114 -9.12 -12.04 -42.58
CA ASP A 114 -9.26 -11.69 -44.01
C ASP A 114 -10.40 -12.50 -44.65
#